data_AF-A0A938GBT9-F1
#
_entry.id   AF-A0A938GBT9-F1
#
_cell.length_a   1.000
_cell.length_b   1.000
_cell.length_c   1.000
_cell.angle_alpha   90.00
_cell.angle_beta   90.00
_cell.angle_gamma   90.00
#
_symmetry.space_group_name_H-M   'P 1'
#
loop_
_entity.id
_entity.type
_entity.pdbx_description
1 polymer ?
#
loop_
_entity_poly.entity_id
_entity_poly.type
_entity_poly.pdbx_seq_one_letter_code
_entity_poly.pdbx_strand_id
1 'polypeptide(L)'
;MEKSLAQLIARDASEQDSEFTVVIVYQDFHCGLRAAQLYERITKQFVQDCRFQLHLWKSDILTLPAMVQSSSEIAAAADLVIFSLDAASEISSRLKSWIEKWVEGRSERDAALVALFSHVGEPVSGLAAARAYLNDVARRRKMQFITDPGEARQDLAVPLLDPAPAPTATPASLPEQTGHQRDAYAHWGLNE
;
A
#
# COMPACT_ATOMS: atom_id res chain seq x y z
N MET A 1 0.88 -17.39 -2.54
CA MET A 1 1.38 -16.04 -2.24
C MET A 1 2.33 -16.06 -1.06
N GLU A 2 1.87 -16.50 0.12
CA GLU A 2 2.58 -16.34 1.38
C GLU A 2 3.93 -17.09 1.45
N LYS A 3 4.01 -18.32 0.90
CA LYS A 3 5.27 -19.09 0.89
C LYS A 3 6.41 -18.43 0.11
N SER A 4 6.11 -17.71 -0.97
CA SER A 4 7.13 -17.06 -1.80
C SER A 4 7.67 -15.79 -1.13
N LEU A 5 6.79 -15.00 -0.49
CA LEU A 5 7.20 -13.84 0.30
C LEU A 5 8.00 -14.28 1.53
N ALA A 6 7.57 -15.34 2.21
CA ALA A 6 8.28 -15.90 3.35
C ALA A 6 9.73 -16.32 3.01
N GLN A 7 9.95 -16.92 1.84
CA GLN A 7 11.30 -17.32 1.40
C GLN A 7 12.20 -16.11 1.08
N LEU A 8 11.63 -15.04 0.52
CA LEU A 8 12.37 -13.80 0.25
C LEU A 8 12.78 -13.14 1.57
N ILE A 9 11.84 -13.00 2.51
CA ILE A 9 12.06 -12.35 3.81
C ILE A 9 13.00 -13.17 4.69
N ALA A 10 12.85 -14.50 4.74
CA ALA A 10 13.70 -15.38 5.55
C ALA A 10 15.17 -15.41 5.10
N ARG A 11 15.46 -15.14 3.82
CA ARG A 11 16.83 -15.02 3.33
C ARG A 11 17.50 -13.74 3.82
N ASP A 12 16.79 -12.62 3.76
CA ASP A 12 17.30 -11.31 4.20
C ASP A 12 17.46 -11.25 5.72
N ALA A 13 16.55 -11.88 6.47
CA ALA A 13 16.60 -11.98 7.94
C ALA A 13 17.80 -12.77 8.50
N SER A 14 18.51 -13.55 7.68
CA SER A 14 19.69 -14.30 8.12
C SER A 14 20.92 -13.41 8.39
N GLU A 15 20.86 -12.14 7.98
CA GLU A 15 21.83 -11.09 8.29
C GLU A 15 21.24 -10.21 9.42
N GLN A 16 21.85 -10.24 10.61
CA GLN A 16 21.40 -9.52 11.83
C GLN A 16 21.58 -7.99 11.73
N ASP A 17 20.98 -7.34 10.73
CA ASP A 17 20.58 -5.91 10.68
C ASP A 17 19.84 -5.58 9.36
N SER A 18 19.36 -6.59 8.63
CA SER A 18 18.77 -6.37 7.32
C SER A 18 17.42 -5.67 7.41
N GLU A 19 17.32 -4.58 6.65
CA GLU A 19 16.15 -3.73 6.56
C GLU A 19 15.36 -4.07 5.29
N PHE A 20 14.12 -4.55 5.46
CA PHE A 20 13.25 -4.91 4.35
C PHE A 20 12.43 -3.71 3.92
N THR A 21 12.76 -3.17 2.75
CA THR A 21 12.14 -1.96 2.22
C THR A 21 10.94 -2.31 1.35
N VAL A 22 9.78 -1.78 1.74
CA VAL A 22 8.50 -1.92 1.04
C VAL A 22 8.09 -0.58 0.45
N VAL A 23 7.83 -0.56 -0.86
CA VAL A 23 7.24 0.58 -1.55
C VAL A 23 5.81 0.24 -1.94
N ILE A 24 4.87 1.10 -1.55
CA ILE A 24 3.48 1.00 -1.94
C ILE A 24 3.14 2.15 -2.87
N VAL A 25 2.63 1.82 -4.05
CA VAL A 25 2.07 2.76 -5.01
C VAL A 25 0.56 2.53 -5.08
N TYR A 26 -0.23 3.54 -4.75
CA TYR A 26 -1.69 3.45 -4.75
C TYR A 26 -2.34 4.54 -5.59
N GLN A 27 -3.44 4.20 -6.26
CA GLN A 27 -4.17 5.15 -7.10
C GLN A 27 -5.08 6.09 -6.30
N ASP A 28 -5.91 5.52 -5.44
CA ASP A 28 -6.91 6.21 -4.63
C ASP A 28 -6.94 5.67 -3.19
N PHE A 29 -7.77 6.27 -2.35
CA PHE A 29 -7.89 5.90 -0.94
C PHE A 29 -8.22 4.40 -0.72
N HIS A 30 -9.14 3.82 -1.51
CA HIS A 30 -9.50 2.41 -1.38
C HIS A 30 -8.36 1.49 -1.82
N CYS A 31 -7.63 1.86 -2.86
CA CYS A 31 -6.40 1.20 -3.24
C CYS A 31 -5.33 1.27 -2.13
N GLY A 32 -5.17 2.45 -1.51
CA GLY A 32 -4.24 2.65 -0.40
C GLY A 32 -4.56 1.76 0.80
N LEU A 33 -5.84 1.71 1.20
CA LEU A 33 -6.30 0.87 2.32
C LEU A 33 -6.01 -0.61 2.07
N ARG A 34 -6.29 -1.10 0.86
CA ARG A 34 -6.05 -2.49 0.48
C ARG A 34 -4.56 -2.85 0.51
N ALA A 35 -3.71 -1.98 0.00
CA ALA A 35 -2.26 -2.19 0.05
C ALA A 35 -1.75 -2.17 1.49
N ALA A 36 -2.27 -1.27 2.33
CA ALA A 36 -1.94 -1.21 3.75
C ALA A 36 -2.36 -2.49 4.50
N GLN A 37 -3.54 -3.05 4.21
CA GLN A 37 -3.98 -4.33 4.76
C GLN A 37 -3.05 -5.48 4.36
N LEU A 38 -2.61 -5.54 3.10
CA LEU A 38 -1.62 -6.54 2.69
C LEU A 38 -0.30 -6.35 3.43
N TYR A 39 0.20 -5.12 3.52
CA TYR A 39 1.43 -4.81 4.25
C TYR A 39 1.32 -5.20 5.73
N GLU A 40 0.20 -4.93 6.38
CA GLU A 40 -0.05 -5.32 7.77
C GLU A 40 -0.04 -6.85 7.93
N ARG A 41 -0.64 -7.60 6.99
CA ARG A 41 -0.57 -9.08 7.01
C ARG A 41 0.87 -9.59 6.87
N ILE A 42 1.65 -9.00 5.97
CA ILE A 42 3.06 -9.37 5.76
C ILE A 42 3.86 -9.07 7.03
N THR A 43 3.79 -7.85 7.55
CA THR A 43 4.59 -7.46 8.72
C THR A 43 4.23 -8.23 9.97
N LYS A 44 2.94 -8.50 10.24
CA LYS A 44 2.51 -9.34 11.38
C LYS A 44 3.13 -10.74 11.35
N GLN A 45 3.41 -11.28 10.18
CA GLN A 45 3.97 -12.61 10.04
C GLN A 45 5.50 -12.66 10.25
N PHE A 46 6.21 -11.54 10.09
CA PHE A 46 7.68 -11.51 10.03
C PHE A 46 8.34 -10.43 10.93
N VAL A 47 7.57 -9.77 11.81
CA VAL A 47 8.07 -8.65 12.65
C VAL A 47 9.22 -9.04 13.60
N GLN A 48 9.35 -10.33 13.93
CA GLN A 48 10.42 -10.80 14.83
C GLN A 48 11.76 -10.99 14.13
N ASP A 49 11.76 -11.10 12.80
CA ASP A 49 12.93 -11.52 12.01
C ASP A 49 13.55 -10.38 11.20
N CYS A 50 12.83 -9.26 10.99
CA CYS A 50 13.30 -8.17 10.11
C CYS A 50 12.70 -6.79 10.45
N ARG A 51 13.48 -5.72 10.27
CA ARG A 51 13.00 -4.33 10.37
C ARG A 51 12.41 -3.89 9.03
N PHE A 52 11.13 -3.51 9.02
CA PHE A 52 10.46 -3.04 7.82
C PHE A 52 10.55 -1.52 7.67
N GLN A 53 10.95 -1.06 6.48
CA GLN A 53 10.77 0.33 6.05
C GLN A 53 9.61 0.42 5.05
N LEU A 54 8.70 1.35 5.28
CA LEU A 54 7.55 1.57 4.40
C LEU A 54 7.63 2.95 3.74
N HIS A 55 7.57 2.96 2.41
CA HIS A 55 7.37 4.18 1.61
C HIS A 55 6.04 4.10 0.88
N LEU A 56 5.16 5.08 1.14
CA LEU A 56 3.80 5.10 0.63
C LEU A 56 3.61 6.28 -0.34
N TRP A 57 3.25 5.99 -1.59
CA TRP A 57 3.14 6.99 -2.65
C TRP A 57 1.81 6.90 -3.38
N LYS A 58 1.13 8.04 -3.53
CA LYS A 58 0.01 8.15 -4.46
C LYS A 58 0.55 8.21 -5.89
N SER A 59 -0.08 7.50 -6.83
CA SER A 59 0.36 7.43 -8.23
C SER A 59 0.56 8.81 -8.86
N ASP A 60 -0.34 9.76 -8.60
CA ASP A 60 -0.27 11.10 -9.19
C ASP A 60 0.97 11.87 -8.71
N ILE A 61 1.38 11.65 -7.46
CA ILE A 61 2.53 12.31 -6.84
C ILE A 61 3.84 11.80 -7.44
N LEU A 62 3.96 10.49 -7.71
CA LEU A 62 5.12 9.90 -8.38
C LEU A 62 5.37 10.47 -9.77
N THR A 63 4.31 11.04 -10.35
CA THR A 63 4.37 11.59 -11.69
C THR A 63 4.82 13.06 -11.73
N LEU A 64 4.95 13.70 -10.56
CA LEU A 64 5.46 15.06 -10.44
C LEU A 64 6.98 15.06 -10.67
N PRO A 65 7.53 15.94 -11.53
CA PRO A 65 8.95 15.96 -11.86
C PRO A 65 9.88 15.99 -10.63
N ALA A 66 9.48 16.72 -9.58
CA ALA A 66 10.24 16.83 -8.33
C ALA A 66 10.34 15.50 -7.56
N MET A 67 9.38 14.59 -7.76
CA MET A 67 9.31 13.32 -7.04
C MET A 67 9.88 12.17 -7.84
N VAL A 68 9.89 12.25 -9.17
CA VAL A 68 10.27 11.13 -10.06
C VAL A 68 11.65 10.58 -9.72
N GLN A 69 12.65 11.43 -9.48
CA GLN A 69 14.03 10.96 -9.21
C GLN A 69 14.11 10.19 -7.89
N SER A 70 13.80 10.84 -6.76
CA SER A 70 13.94 10.26 -5.43
C SER A 70 13.08 9.02 -5.23
N SER A 71 11.83 9.05 -5.71
CA SER A 71 10.94 7.90 -5.60
C SER A 71 11.38 6.71 -6.46
N SER A 72 11.97 6.94 -7.64
CA SER A 72 12.51 5.87 -8.47
C SER A 72 13.74 5.21 -7.82
N GLU A 73 14.60 6.00 -7.18
CA GLU A 73 15.78 5.51 -6.45
C GLU A 73 15.39 4.67 -5.23
N ILE A 74 14.43 5.16 -4.43
CA ILE A 74 13.89 4.40 -3.28
C ILE A 74 13.26 3.10 -3.76
N ALA A 75 12.44 3.14 -4.81
CA ALA A 75 11.84 1.94 -5.37
C ALA A 75 12.91 0.98 -5.93
N ALA A 76 14.00 1.50 -6.49
CA ALA A 76 15.06 0.69 -7.09
C ALA A 76 15.80 -0.15 -6.04
N ALA A 77 15.90 0.35 -4.81
CA ALA A 77 16.46 -0.35 -3.66
C ALA A 77 15.46 -1.26 -2.93
N ALA A 78 14.16 -1.17 -3.24
CA ALA A 78 13.13 -1.89 -2.52
C ALA A 78 13.14 -3.41 -2.77
N ASP A 79 12.87 -4.17 -1.71
CA ASP A 79 12.75 -5.63 -1.72
C ASP A 79 11.33 -6.05 -2.14
N LEU A 80 10.35 -5.18 -1.89
CA LEU A 80 8.96 -5.38 -2.27
C LEU A 80 8.34 -4.10 -2.81
N VAL A 81 7.75 -4.16 -4.00
CA VAL A 81 6.95 -3.07 -4.57
C VAL A 81 5.52 -3.53 -4.79
N ILE A 82 4.57 -2.84 -4.17
CA ILE A 82 3.14 -3.13 -4.23
C ILE A 82 2.46 -2.04 -5.06
N PHE A 83 1.87 -2.41 -6.19
CA PHE A 83 0.98 -1.55 -6.96
C PHE A 83 -0.45 -1.90 -6.62
N SER A 84 -1.19 -1.00 -5.98
CA SER A 84 -2.64 -1.09 -5.83
C SER A 84 -3.34 -0.11 -6.75
N LEU A 85 -4.00 -0.65 -7.77
CA LEU A 85 -4.63 0.11 -8.83
C LEU A 85 -6.10 -0.27 -8.99
N ASP A 86 -6.90 0.65 -9.51
CA ASP A 86 -8.27 0.38 -9.91
C ASP A 86 -8.28 -0.41 -11.23
N ALA A 87 -9.00 -1.54 -11.28
CA ALA A 87 -9.13 -2.35 -12.48
C ALA A 87 -9.84 -1.63 -13.64
N ALA A 88 -10.66 -0.62 -13.32
CA ALA A 88 -11.38 0.20 -14.30
C ALA A 88 -10.46 1.22 -15.00
N SER A 89 -9.29 1.51 -14.42
CA SER A 89 -8.37 2.50 -14.95
C SER A 89 -7.15 1.84 -15.59
N GLU A 90 -6.81 2.26 -16.80
CA GLU A 90 -5.50 1.92 -17.36
C GLU A 90 -4.38 2.65 -16.61
N ILE A 91 -3.21 2.01 -16.51
CA ILE A 91 -2.00 2.66 -15.99
C ILE A 91 -1.66 3.82 -16.92
N SER A 92 -1.69 5.04 -16.37
CA SER A 92 -1.38 6.26 -17.12
C SER A 92 0.02 6.20 -17.73
N SER A 93 0.20 6.83 -18.89
CA SER A 93 1.52 6.89 -19.57
C SER A 93 2.60 7.45 -18.66
N ARG A 94 2.26 8.45 -17.84
CA ARG A 94 3.19 9.08 -16.91
C ARG A 94 3.62 8.14 -15.76
N LEU A 95 2.69 7.32 -15.25
CA LEU A 95 3.03 6.29 -14.28
C LEU A 95 3.88 5.18 -14.93
N LYS A 96 3.59 4.77 -16.17
CA LYS A 96 4.45 3.85 -16.92
C LYS A 96 5.86 4.40 -17.06
N SER A 97 6.03 5.68 -17.43
CA SER A 97 7.35 6.30 -17.52
C SER A 97 8.12 6.28 -16.20
N TRP A 98 7.43 6.50 -15.07
CA TRP A 98 8.04 6.35 -13.75
C TRP A 98 8.44 4.89 -13.47
N ILE A 99 7.58 3.92 -13.79
CA ILE A 99 7.87 2.49 -13.64
C ILE A 99 9.10 2.11 -14.45
N GLU A 100 9.20 2.52 -15.72
CA GLU A 100 10.38 2.23 -16.53
C GLU A 100 11.65 2.82 -15.92
N LYS A 101 11.61 4.06 -15.43
CA LYS A 101 12.76 4.69 -14.79
C LYS A 101 13.22 3.97 -13.52
N TRP A 102 12.26 3.59 -12.67
CA TRP A 102 12.52 2.76 -11.49
C TRP A 102 13.18 1.43 -11.87
N VAL A 103 12.61 0.75 -12.86
CA VAL A 103 13.06 -0.56 -13.35
C VAL A 103 14.45 -0.49 -13.96
N GLU A 104 14.79 0.60 -14.65
CA GLU A 104 16.13 0.87 -15.18
C GLU A 104 17.18 1.05 -14.07
N GLY A 105 16.82 1.70 -12.97
CA GLY A 105 17.72 1.95 -11.84
C GLY A 105 17.90 0.77 -10.87
N ARG A 106 17.14 -0.32 -11.03
CA ARG A 106 17.18 -1.47 -10.10
C ARG A 106 18.54 -2.19 -10.12
N SER A 107 18.98 -2.57 -8.92
CA SER A 107 20.06 -3.53 -8.73
C SER A 107 19.57 -4.96 -9.00
N GLU A 108 20.51 -5.91 -9.20
CA GLU A 108 20.19 -7.34 -9.38
C GLU A 108 19.73 -8.05 -8.09
N ARG A 109 19.35 -7.30 -7.05
CA ARG A 109 18.82 -7.86 -5.80
C ARG A 109 17.50 -8.58 -6.07
N ASP A 110 17.30 -9.71 -5.40
CA ASP A 110 16.02 -10.42 -5.40
C ASP A 110 14.92 -9.50 -4.85
N ALA A 111 13.81 -9.37 -5.58
CA ALA A 111 12.66 -8.59 -5.14
C ALA A 111 11.35 -9.16 -5.69
N ALA A 112 10.26 -8.73 -5.07
CA ALA A 112 8.90 -9.06 -5.50
C ALA A 112 8.14 -7.81 -5.96
N LEU A 113 7.32 -7.99 -6.99
CA LEU A 113 6.32 -7.02 -7.44
C LEU A 113 4.94 -7.62 -7.17
N VAL A 114 4.15 -6.97 -6.33
CA VAL A 114 2.77 -7.33 -6.06
C VAL A 114 1.84 -6.39 -6.80
N ALA A 115 0.90 -6.93 -7.58
CA ALA A 115 -0.16 -6.15 -8.18
C ALA A 115 -1.51 -6.49 -7.53
N LEU A 116 -2.15 -5.48 -6.97
CA LEU A 116 -3.48 -5.53 -6.36
C LEU A 116 -4.45 -4.74 -7.22
N PHE A 117 -5.54 -5.38 -7.61
CA PHE A 117 -6.57 -4.75 -8.42
C PHE A 117 -7.93 -4.85 -7.74
N SER A 118 -8.64 -3.73 -7.65
CA SER A 118 -10.04 -3.72 -7.22
C SER A 118 -10.92 -3.98 -8.43
N HIS A 119 -11.72 -5.04 -8.43
CA HIS A 119 -12.78 -5.21 -9.41
C HIS A 119 -14.14 -5.24 -8.72
N VAL A 120 -15.11 -4.53 -9.28
CA VAL A 120 -16.53 -4.67 -8.97
C VAL A 120 -17.21 -4.90 -10.32
N GLY A 121 -17.55 -6.15 -10.63
CA GLY A 121 -18.21 -6.54 -11.88
C GLY A 121 -17.31 -7.21 -12.92
N GLU A 122 -17.78 -7.20 -14.17
CA GLU A 122 -17.19 -7.93 -15.30
C GLU A 122 -15.72 -7.57 -15.57
N PRO A 123 -14.91 -8.51 -16.09
CA PRO A 123 -13.51 -8.30 -16.38
C PRO A 123 -13.31 -7.14 -17.36
N VAL A 124 -12.79 -6.03 -16.84
CA VAL A 124 -12.51 -4.82 -17.62
C VAL A 124 -11.21 -5.00 -18.40
N SER A 125 -11.19 -4.62 -19.68
CA SER A 125 -10.00 -4.68 -20.55
C SER A 125 -8.76 -4.00 -19.93
N GLY A 126 -8.96 -2.91 -19.17
CA GLY A 126 -7.89 -2.18 -18.48
C GLY A 126 -7.12 -3.03 -17.46
N LEU A 127 -7.82 -3.93 -16.74
CA LEU A 127 -7.22 -4.85 -15.78
C LEU A 127 -6.23 -5.81 -16.45
N ALA A 128 -6.64 -6.42 -17.56
CA ALA A 128 -5.81 -7.37 -18.28
C ALA A 128 -4.55 -6.67 -18.82
N ALA A 129 -4.69 -5.46 -19.36
CA ALA A 129 -3.57 -4.65 -19.85
C ALA A 129 -2.62 -4.24 -18.72
N ALA A 130 -3.14 -3.75 -17.59
CA ALA A 130 -2.34 -3.34 -16.43
C ALA A 130 -1.58 -4.53 -15.83
N ARG A 131 -2.26 -5.69 -15.68
CA ARG A 131 -1.64 -6.92 -15.19
C ARG A 131 -0.56 -7.43 -16.14
N ALA A 132 -0.84 -7.44 -17.45
CA ALA A 132 0.13 -7.87 -18.46
C ALA A 132 1.37 -6.96 -18.45
N TYR A 133 1.18 -5.65 -18.34
CA TYR A 133 2.27 -4.68 -18.27
C TYR A 133 3.15 -4.89 -17.03
N LEU A 134 2.55 -4.98 -15.84
CA LEU A 134 3.32 -5.19 -14.60
C LEU A 134 4.02 -6.55 -14.55
N ASN A 135 3.41 -7.59 -15.12
CA ASN A 135 4.05 -8.90 -15.26
C ASN A 135 5.26 -8.84 -16.19
N ASP A 136 5.16 -8.12 -17.32
CA ASP A 136 6.29 -7.93 -18.21
C ASP A 136 7.43 -7.17 -17.53
N VAL A 137 7.11 -6.09 -16.80
CA VAL A 137 8.07 -5.35 -15.98
C VAL A 137 8.80 -6.27 -14.99
N ALA A 138 8.05 -7.09 -14.24
CA ALA A 138 8.64 -8.03 -13.28
C ALA A 138 9.56 -9.04 -13.96
N ARG A 139 9.13 -9.61 -15.10
CA ARG A 139 9.91 -10.55 -15.89
C ARG A 139 11.22 -9.95 -16.41
N ARG A 140 11.19 -8.70 -16.90
CA ARG A 140 12.38 -7.99 -17.42
C ARG A 140 13.48 -7.78 -16.38
N ARG A 141 13.14 -7.78 -15.09
CA ARG A 141 14.08 -7.66 -13.97
C ARG A 141 14.14 -8.87 -13.06
N LYS A 142 13.66 -10.03 -13.53
CA LYS A 142 13.64 -11.29 -12.76
C LYS A 142 12.99 -11.15 -11.37
N MET A 143 12.07 -10.20 -11.21
CA MET A 143 11.31 -10.03 -9.98
C MET A 143 10.21 -11.09 -9.91
N GLN A 144 9.91 -11.54 -8.70
CA GLN A 144 8.77 -12.43 -8.48
C GLN A 144 7.47 -11.62 -8.64
N PHE A 145 6.69 -11.95 -9.66
CA PHE A 145 5.38 -11.31 -9.87
C PHE A 145 4.30 -12.05 -9.09
N ILE A 146 3.59 -11.31 -8.24
CA ILE A 146 2.52 -11.83 -7.41
C ILE A 146 1.27 -11.00 -7.69
N THR A 147 0.16 -11.68 -7.96
CA THR A 147 -1.14 -11.02 -8.09
C THR A 147 -2.04 -11.53 -6.99
N ASP A 148 -2.69 -10.63 -6.28
CA ASP A 148 -3.87 -11.02 -5.51
C ASP A 148 -5.03 -11.21 -6.49
N PRO A 149 -5.69 -12.38 -6.53
CA PRO A 149 -6.97 -12.52 -7.20
C PRO A 149 -7.96 -11.72 -6.37
N GLY A 150 -8.00 -10.41 -6.62
CA GLY A 150 -8.54 -9.39 -5.72
C GLY A 150 -9.72 -9.91 -4.93
N GLU A 151 -9.65 -9.86 -3.60
CA GLU A 151 -10.78 -10.24 -2.75
C GLU A 151 -12.02 -9.56 -3.32
N ALA A 152 -12.89 -10.36 -3.94
CA ALA A 152 -14.22 -9.94 -4.31
C ALA A 152 -14.80 -9.41 -3.01
N ARG A 153 -15.04 -8.10 -2.96
CA ARG A 153 -15.54 -7.36 -1.80
C ARG A 153 -16.40 -8.29 -0.95
N GLN A 154 -15.81 -8.89 0.08
CA GLN A 154 -16.61 -9.41 1.16
C GLN A 154 -17.10 -8.13 1.79
N ASP A 155 -18.38 -7.89 1.57
CA ASP A 155 -19.11 -6.72 1.97
C ASP A 155 -18.54 -6.21 3.31
N LEU A 156 -17.70 -5.17 3.24
CA LEU A 156 -17.52 -4.29 4.36
C LEU A 156 -18.84 -3.52 4.46
N ALA A 157 -19.90 -4.24 4.86
CA ALA A 157 -20.80 -3.72 5.85
C ALA A 157 -19.90 -3.31 7.00
N VAL A 158 -19.40 -2.08 6.92
CA VAL A 158 -19.21 -1.30 8.14
C VAL A 158 -20.55 -1.49 8.85
N PRO A 159 -20.60 -2.13 10.03
CA PRO A 159 -21.81 -2.08 10.81
C PRO A 159 -22.06 -0.59 10.93
N LEU A 160 -23.11 -0.11 10.26
CA LEU A 160 -23.60 1.24 10.47
C LEU A 160 -23.81 1.25 11.97
N LEU A 161 -22.91 1.94 12.68
CA LEU A 161 -22.99 2.11 14.10
C LEU A 161 -24.43 2.54 14.32
N ASP A 162 -25.25 1.69 14.95
CA ASP A 162 -26.64 2.02 15.22
C ASP A 162 -26.61 3.44 15.78
N PRO A 163 -27.32 4.41 15.17
CA PRO A 163 -27.34 5.75 15.72
C PRO A 163 -27.82 5.58 17.16
N ALA A 164 -26.92 5.85 18.11
CA ALA A 164 -27.23 5.76 19.51
C ALA A 164 -28.56 6.50 19.72
N PRO A 165 -29.54 5.90 20.44
CA PRO A 165 -30.81 6.57 20.66
C PRO A 165 -30.53 7.95 21.24
N ALA A 166 -31.05 8.97 20.56
CA ALA A 166 -30.79 10.35 20.91
C ALA A 166 -31.04 10.55 22.41
N PRO A 167 -30.09 11.15 23.17
CA PRO A 167 -30.35 11.44 24.56
C PRO A 167 -31.51 12.43 24.62
N THR A 168 -32.60 12.01 25.27
CA THR A 168 -33.75 12.87 25.58
C THR A 168 -33.23 14.07 26.35
N ALA A 169 -33.18 15.23 25.69
CA ALA A 169 -32.72 16.47 26.27
C ALA A 169 -33.64 16.86 27.43
N THR A 170 -33.14 16.69 28.66
CA THR A 170 -33.68 17.37 29.83
C THR A 170 -32.87 18.66 29.99
N PRO A 171 -33.49 19.86 29.97
CA PRO A 171 -32.73 21.09 30.12
C PRO A 171 -32.36 21.24 31.61
N ALA A 172 -31.13 20.89 31.96
CA ALA A 172 -30.57 21.16 33.28
C ALA A 172 -29.28 21.96 33.12
N SER A 173 -29.37 23.17 33.64
CA SER A 173 -28.40 24.26 33.74
C SER A 173 -26.93 23.84 33.91
N LEU A 174 -26.03 24.54 33.20
CA LEU A 174 -24.59 24.53 33.44
C LEU A 174 -24.27 25.03 34.86
N PRO A 175 -23.26 24.41 35.49
CA PRO A 175 -22.23 25.20 36.15
C PRO A 175 -20.83 24.92 35.58
N GLU A 176 -20.13 26.04 35.44
CA GLU A 176 -18.71 26.24 35.28
C GLU A 176 -17.82 25.38 36.20
N GLN A 177 -16.63 25.04 35.67
CA GLN A 177 -15.33 24.90 36.35
C GLN A 177 -14.60 23.53 36.29
N THR A 178 -13.55 23.55 35.45
CA THR A 178 -12.15 23.18 35.75
C THR A 178 -11.76 21.72 36.00
N GLY A 179 -10.89 21.19 35.11
CA GLY A 179 -9.78 20.32 35.54
C GLY A 179 -9.65 18.95 34.86
N HIS A 180 -8.64 18.85 33.99
CA HIS A 180 -7.76 17.70 33.74
C HIS A 180 -8.27 16.46 32.96
N GLN A 181 -7.73 16.39 31.73
CA GLN A 181 -6.89 15.30 31.20
C GLN A 181 -7.56 14.07 30.58
N ARG A 182 -7.29 13.89 29.28
CA ARG A 182 -6.88 12.62 28.67
C ARG A 182 -6.25 12.84 27.29
N ASP A 183 -4.93 12.72 27.27
CA ASP A 183 -4.15 12.28 26.12
C ASP A 183 -4.70 10.96 25.57
N ALA A 184 -4.65 10.81 24.24
CA ALA A 184 -4.25 9.56 23.56
C ALA A 184 -4.37 9.62 22.02
N TYR A 185 -4.91 10.68 21.41
CA TYR A 185 -5.11 10.70 19.95
C TYR A 185 -4.85 12.09 19.34
N ALA A 186 -3.59 12.54 19.34
CA ALA A 186 -3.22 13.84 18.79
C ALA A 186 -1.88 13.82 18.01
N HIS A 187 -1.67 12.83 17.15
CA HIS A 187 -0.51 12.86 16.23
C HIS A 187 -0.80 12.28 14.84
N TRP A 188 -2.01 12.48 14.32
CA TRP A 188 -2.31 12.24 12.91
C TRP A 188 -2.93 13.50 12.30
N GLY A 189 -2.06 14.37 11.79
CA GLY A 189 -2.35 15.34 10.75
C GLY A 189 -2.66 16.76 11.21
N LEU A 190 -1.69 17.66 11.01
CA LEU A 190 -1.87 18.88 10.20
C LEU A 190 -0.50 19.51 9.94
N ASN A 191 -0.18 19.67 8.65
CA ASN A 191 0.90 20.52 8.18
C ASN A 191 0.52 21.97 8.46
N GLU A 192 1.26 22.66 9.33
CA GLU A 192 1.63 24.08 9.18
C GLU A 192 3.05 24.29 9.74
#